data_AF-A0A924G5P8-F1
#
_entry.id   AF-A0A924G5P8-F1
#
_cell.length_a   1.000
_cell.length_b   1.000
_cell.length_c   1.000
_cell.angle_alpha   90.00
_cell.angle_beta   90.00
_cell.angle_gamma   90.00
#
_symmetry.space_group_name_H-M   'P 1'
#
loop_
_entity.id
_entity.type
_entity.pdbx_description
1 polymer ?
#
loop_
_entity_poly.entity_id
_entity_poly.type
_entity_poly.pdbx_seq_one_letter_code
_entity_poly.pdbx_strand_id
1 'polypeptide(L)'
;MKKLLFFVLLTCFSATAQNKNNSTQIVPAAYRTSVYVPMLKGKRVAIFANHTATVGNRHLVDTLLKLGVKITIAFGPEHGFRGTADAGEKIDNYVDAATGIPVISLYGKKRKPSAEDLKDVDVMLFDIQDVGTRFYTFISSLQEYMEAAFENSKPLMILDRPNPNGFYVDGPVLDTAYKSFVGMNPIPTVYGMTMGEYAFMVAGEKWLSKKANEKYAYYQKAKNSKDTAFHFQLIKCANYSHKSKYILPVKPSPNLPDMASIYWYGSNCLYEGTVLSEGRGTDHPFCIFGHPSLPKNLFAFTPTARDGAKEPKLKDQLCYGWNLFGSNETVLKMVDNKVQLKYLLEAYRLYPDKENFFIKTKTGNPNFSFFNKLAGNNELMQQIKDGKSEKAIRASWQPKLSAFKKIRKKYLQYEDFE
;
A
#
# COMPACT_ATOMS: atom_id res chain seq x y z
N MET A 1 -70.32 -14.81 -52.70
CA MET A 1 -69.55 -15.50 -51.62
C MET A 1 -68.05 -15.32 -51.85
N LYS A 2 -67.42 -14.36 -51.17
CA LYS A 2 -65.96 -14.31 -50.94
C LYS A 2 -65.74 -13.72 -49.55
N LYS A 3 -65.40 -14.58 -48.58
CA LYS A 3 -65.06 -14.20 -47.21
C LYS A 3 -63.62 -13.68 -47.21
N LEU A 4 -63.42 -12.44 -46.78
CA LEU A 4 -62.10 -11.83 -46.61
C LEU A 4 -61.65 -12.09 -45.17
N LEU A 5 -60.64 -12.97 -45.00
CA LEU A 5 -60.01 -13.25 -43.71
C LEU A 5 -59.12 -12.06 -43.32
N PHE A 6 -59.38 -11.46 -42.16
CA PHE A 6 -58.52 -10.46 -41.55
C PHE A 6 -57.48 -11.18 -40.66
N PHE A 7 -56.21 -11.21 -41.10
CA PHE A 7 -55.10 -11.70 -40.29
C PHE A 7 -54.66 -10.58 -39.33
N VAL A 8 -54.89 -10.78 -38.03
CA VAL A 8 -54.34 -9.91 -36.97
C VAL A 8 -52.90 -10.35 -36.72
N LEU A 9 -51.94 -9.53 -37.14
CA LEU A 9 -50.52 -9.72 -36.86
C LEU A 9 -50.24 -9.26 -35.42
N LEU A 10 -50.09 -10.20 -34.49
CA LEU A 10 -49.64 -9.92 -33.12
C LEU A 10 -48.12 -9.67 -33.16
N THR A 11 -47.70 -8.41 -33.14
CA THR A 11 -46.28 -8.06 -32.98
C THR A 11 -45.89 -8.15 -31.50
N CYS A 12 -45.23 -9.24 -31.11
CA CYS A 12 -44.57 -9.37 -29.83
C CYS A 12 -43.42 -8.35 -29.72
N PHE A 13 -43.62 -7.30 -28.93
CA PHE A 13 -42.53 -6.43 -28.48
C PHE A 13 -41.69 -7.17 -27.44
N SER A 14 -40.62 -7.83 -27.88
CA SER A 14 -39.56 -8.29 -26.98
C SER A 14 -38.78 -7.07 -26.48
N ALA A 15 -39.13 -6.57 -25.29
CA ALA A 15 -38.31 -5.61 -24.57
C ALA A 15 -37.00 -6.30 -24.14
N THR A 16 -35.95 -6.16 -24.95
CA THR A 16 -34.59 -6.48 -24.50
C THR A 16 -34.20 -5.48 -23.43
N ALA A 17 -34.32 -5.88 -22.16
CA ALA A 17 -33.69 -5.17 -21.06
C ALA A 17 -32.17 -5.19 -21.30
N GLN A 18 -31.63 -4.10 -21.83
CA GLN A 18 -30.20 -3.86 -21.82
C GLN A 18 -29.77 -3.71 -20.36
N ASN A 19 -29.11 -4.74 -19.83
CA ASN A 19 -28.32 -4.63 -18.61
C ASN A 19 -27.23 -3.59 -18.85
N LYS A 20 -27.52 -2.33 -18.50
CA LYS A 20 -26.50 -1.29 -18.31
C LYS A 20 -25.68 -1.71 -17.10
N ASN A 21 -24.62 -2.49 -17.33
CA ASN A 21 -23.47 -2.53 -16.44
C ASN A 21 -22.78 -1.16 -16.47
N ASN A 22 -23.42 -0.16 -15.88
CA ASN A 22 -22.78 1.10 -15.53
C ASN A 22 -21.85 0.80 -14.34
N SER A 23 -20.67 0.22 -14.57
CA SER A 23 -19.63 0.28 -13.55
C SER A 23 -19.22 1.74 -13.42
N THR A 24 -19.80 2.43 -12.45
CA THR A 24 -19.47 3.83 -12.17
C THR A 24 -17.97 3.90 -11.85
N GLN A 25 -17.26 4.78 -12.55
CA GLN A 25 -15.81 4.93 -12.38
C GLN A 25 -15.47 5.18 -10.91
N ILE A 26 -14.47 4.46 -10.39
CA ILE A 26 -13.96 4.69 -9.03
C ILE A 26 -13.35 6.09 -8.97
N VAL A 27 -13.77 6.88 -7.98
CA VAL A 27 -13.30 8.25 -7.77
C VAL A 27 -12.54 8.30 -6.44
N PRO A 28 -11.20 8.41 -6.45
CA PRO A 28 -10.43 8.61 -5.23
C PRO A 28 -10.85 9.87 -4.48
N ALA A 29 -10.66 9.90 -3.17
CA ALA A 29 -11.15 10.99 -2.32
C ALA A 29 -10.61 12.36 -2.74
N ALA A 30 -9.35 12.43 -3.18
CA ALA A 30 -8.71 13.66 -3.64
C ALA A 30 -9.47 14.37 -4.78
N TYR A 31 -10.18 13.60 -5.63
CA TYR A 31 -10.97 14.14 -6.74
C TYR A 31 -12.30 14.77 -6.29
N ARG A 32 -12.74 14.48 -5.06
CA ARG A 32 -14.02 14.93 -4.51
C ARG A 32 -13.86 16.28 -3.80
N THR A 33 -13.24 17.26 -4.47
CA THR A 33 -12.85 18.56 -3.88
C THR A 33 -14.00 19.30 -3.21
N SER A 34 -15.21 19.25 -3.79
CA SER A 34 -16.41 19.86 -3.20
C SER A 34 -16.80 19.29 -1.83
N VAL A 35 -16.40 18.05 -1.52
CA VAL A 35 -16.69 17.39 -0.24
C VAL A 35 -15.80 17.92 0.87
N TYR A 36 -14.53 18.23 0.60
CA TYR A 36 -13.54 18.46 1.65
C TYR A 36 -12.88 19.84 1.64
N VAL A 37 -12.75 20.50 0.48
CA VAL A 37 -12.13 21.83 0.39
C VAL A 37 -12.84 22.87 1.25
N PRO A 38 -14.18 22.91 1.38
CA PRO A 38 -14.85 23.85 2.28
C PRO A 38 -14.35 23.76 3.73
N MET A 39 -13.99 22.57 4.22
CA MET A 39 -13.47 22.35 5.58
C MET A 39 -12.01 22.80 5.75
N LEU A 40 -11.29 23.06 4.66
CA LEU A 40 -9.89 23.51 4.66
C LEU A 40 -9.75 25.02 4.44
N LYS A 41 -10.83 25.71 4.04
CA LYS A 41 -10.81 27.14 3.75
C LYS A 41 -10.53 27.97 5.01
N GLY A 42 -9.63 28.94 4.87
CA GLY A 42 -9.21 29.81 5.97
C GLY A 42 -8.32 29.14 7.02
N LYS A 43 -7.94 27.87 6.84
CA LYS A 43 -7.03 27.13 7.72
C LYS A 43 -5.62 27.09 7.13
N ARG A 44 -4.61 27.05 8.00
CA ARG A 44 -3.22 26.73 7.65
C ARG A 44 -3.07 25.21 7.59
N VAL A 45 -2.87 24.68 6.39
CA VAL A 45 -2.88 23.24 6.13
C VAL A 45 -1.45 22.72 6.04
N ALA A 46 -1.16 21.67 6.80
CA ALA A 46 -0.04 20.77 6.54
C ALA A 46 -0.49 19.61 5.66
N ILE A 47 0.33 19.16 4.73
CA ILE A 47 0.00 18.02 3.86
C ILE A 47 1.12 16.99 3.83
N PHE A 48 0.76 15.72 4.04
CA PHE A 48 1.62 14.59 3.73
C PHE A 48 1.26 14.04 2.36
N ALA A 49 2.22 14.04 1.44
CA ALA A 49 2.02 13.60 0.06
C ALA A 49 3.32 13.14 -0.61
N ASN A 50 3.18 12.39 -1.70
CA ASN A 50 4.24 12.16 -2.68
C ASN A 50 3.69 12.37 -4.10
N HIS A 51 4.46 12.03 -5.14
CA HIS A 51 4.07 12.19 -6.54
C HIS A 51 2.77 11.48 -6.94
N THR A 52 2.30 10.50 -6.17
CA THR A 52 1.02 9.80 -6.42
C THR A 52 -0.21 10.58 -5.96
N ALA A 53 -0.01 11.62 -5.15
CA ALA A 53 -1.06 12.49 -4.63
C ALA A 53 -1.56 13.44 -5.74
N THR A 54 -2.27 12.89 -6.73
CA THR A 54 -2.76 13.64 -7.90
C THR A 54 -4.28 13.70 -7.98
N VAL A 55 -4.76 14.75 -8.64
CA VAL A 55 -6.12 14.91 -9.17
C VAL A 55 -5.99 15.12 -10.69
N GLY A 56 -6.32 14.08 -11.45
CA GLY A 56 -5.96 14.00 -12.86
C GLY A 56 -4.45 13.96 -13.04
N ASN A 57 -3.93 14.86 -13.87
CA ASN A 57 -2.49 15.01 -14.13
C ASN A 57 -1.81 16.09 -13.27
N ARG A 58 -2.50 16.65 -12.26
CA ARG A 58 -1.94 17.68 -11.38
C ARG A 58 -1.74 17.13 -9.99
N HIS A 59 -0.67 17.56 -9.33
CA HIS A 59 -0.47 17.25 -7.92
C HIS A 59 -1.56 17.91 -7.06
N LEU A 60 -1.91 17.27 -5.94
CA LEU A 60 -2.96 17.71 -5.04
C LEU A 60 -2.64 19.08 -4.45
N VAL A 61 -1.38 19.35 -4.09
CA VAL A 61 -0.95 20.66 -3.58
C VAL A 61 -1.25 21.77 -4.58
N ASP A 62 -0.89 21.59 -5.85
CA ASP A 62 -1.11 22.61 -6.89
C ASP A 62 -2.63 22.83 -7.09
N THR A 63 -3.42 21.75 -7.01
CA THR A 63 -4.88 21.80 -7.07
C THR A 63 -5.47 22.58 -5.91
N LEU A 64 -5.03 22.31 -4.67
CA LEU A 64 -5.53 22.96 -3.47
C LEU A 64 -5.16 24.43 -3.38
N LEU A 65 -3.93 24.80 -3.78
CA LEU A 65 -3.51 26.20 -3.89
C LEU A 65 -4.39 26.96 -4.89
N LYS A 66 -4.65 26.39 -6.07
CA LYS A 66 -5.55 27.01 -7.07
C LYS A 66 -6.99 27.15 -6.55
N LEU A 67 -7.43 26.20 -5.73
CA LEU A 67 -8.72 26.29 -5.04
C LEU A 67 -8.69 27.21 -3.82
N GLY A 68 -7.58 27.91 -3.55
CA GLY A 68 -7.42 28.91 -2.50
C GLY A 68 -7.36 28.32 -1.09
N VAL A 69 -6.78 27.13 -0.93
CA VAL A 69 -6.39 26.56 0.38
C VAL A 69 -5.00 27.06 0.72
N LYS A 70 -4.77 27.49 1.96
CA LYS A 70 -3.46 27.94 2.44
C LYS A 70 -2.66 26.74 2.95
N ILE A 71 -1.69 26.27 2.16
CA ILE A 71 -0.75 25.23 2.59
C ILE A 71 0.50 25.91 3.14
N THR A 72 0.87 25.60 4.39
CA THR A 72 2.02 26.21 5.08
C THR A 72 3.26 25.32 5.07
N ILE A 73 3.06 24.01 5.01
CA ILE A 73 4.14 23.02 5.03
C ILE A 73 3.71 21.72 4.37
N ALA A 74 4.65 21.05 3.71
CA ALA A 74 4.45 19.73 3.15
C ALA A 74 5.43 18.72 3.78
N PHE A 75 5.02 17.46 3.83
CA PHE A 75 5.80 16.34 4.32
C PHE A 75 5.87 15.26 3.25
N GLY A 76 7.08 14.77 2.96
CA GLY A 76 7.34 13.71 1.99
C GLY A 76 7.86 12.42 2.65
N PRO A 77 7.43 11.23 2.20
CA PRO A 77 7.98 9.94 2.64
C PRO A 77 9.30 9.61 1.94
N GLU A 78 9.70 8.34 2.02
CA GLU A 78 10.61 7.69 1.09
C GLU A 78 10.26 8.02 -0.39
N HIS A 79 11.27 8.30 -1.22
CA HIS A 79 11.17 8.84 -2.60
C HIS A 79 10.69 10.29 -2.75
N GLY A 80 10.32 10.94 -1.64
CA GLY A 80 10.06 12.37 -1.57
C GLY A 80 8.70 12.83 -2.07
N PHE A 81 8.48 14.14 -1.94
CA PHE A 81 7.19 14.79 -2.18
C PHE A 81 6.80 14.91 -3.66
N ARG A 82 7.75 15.19 -4.57
CA ARG A 82 7.52 15.23 -6.04
C ARG A 82 7.99 13.97 -6.78
N GLY A 83 8.48 12.93 -6.07
CA GLY A 83 8.85 11.63 -6.65
C GLY A 83 10.11 11.64 -7.52
N THR A 84 11.01 12.61 -7.32
CA THR A 84 12.24 12.78 -8.11
C THR A 84 13.45 12.06 -7.52
N ALA A 85 13.31 11.36 -6.38
CA ALA A 85 14.43 10.74 -5.68
C ALA A 85 14.44 9.20 -5.80
N ASP A 86 15.63 8.64 -5.78
CA ASP A 86 15.86 7.20 -5.89
C ASP A 86 15.43 6.40 -4.64
N ALA A 87 15.40 5.07 -4.77
CA ALA A 87 15.15 4.17 -3.64
C ALA A 87 16.29 4.23 -2.62
N GLY A 88 15.95 4.50 -1.35
CA GLY A 88 16.92 4.65 -0.26
C GLY A 88 17.73 5.95 -0.29
N GLU A 89 17.47 6.85 -1.25
CA GLU A 89 18.12 8.16 -1.29
C GLU A 89 17.63 9.04 -0.15
N LYS A 90 18.56 9.71 0.54
CA LYS A 90 18.22 10.69 1.57
C LYS A 90 17.87 12.00 0.88
N ILE A 91 16.63 12.43 1.07
CA ILE A 91 16.19 13.76 0.68
C ILE A 91 16.20 14.62 1.94
N ASP A 92 16.92 15.73 1.90
CA ASP A 92 16.91 16.73 2.97
C ASP A 92 15.67 17.63 2.86
N ASN A 93 15.46 18.51 3.83
CA ASN A 93 14.39 19.51 3.75
C ASN A 93 14.69 20.51 2.63
N TYR A 94 13.67 20.94 1.90
CA TYR A 94 13.82 21.88 0.78
C TYR A 94 12.58 22.76 0.63
N VAL A 95 12.63 23.73 -0.29
CA VAL A 95 11.47 24.53 -0.70
C VAL A 95 11.03 24.03 -2.08
N ASP A 96 9.76 23.63 -2.21
CA ASP A 96 9.20 23.18 -3.48
C ASP A 96 9.22 24.32 -4.50
N ALA A 97 10.06 24.21 -5.52
CA ALA A 97 10.30 25.29 -6.49
C ALA A 97 9.02 25.74 -7.23
N ALA A 98 8.05 24.84 -7.41
CA ALA A 98 6.80 25.15 -8.09
C ALA A 98 5.83 25.99 -7.24
N THR A 99 5.89 25.89 -5.92
CA THR A 99 4.88 26.47 -5.01
C THR A 99 5.44 27.39 -3.93
N GLY A 100 6.75 27.35 -3.68
CA GLY A 100 7.40 28.04 -2.58
C GLY A 100 7.13 27.43 -1.19
N ILE A 101 6.45 26.27 -1.12
CA ILE A 101 6.10 25.63 0.14
C ILE A 101 7.32 24.89 0.72
N PRO A 102 7.63 25.04 2.01
CA PRO A 102 8.66 24.23 2.66
C PRO A 102 8.22 22.75 2.72
N VAL A 103 9.12 21.86 2.32
CA VAL A 103 8.96 20.41 2.33
C VAL A 103 9.92 19.82 3.36
N ILE A 104 9.37 19.09 4.33
CA ILE A 104 10.14 18.30 5.29
C ILE A 104 10.15 16.84 4.88
N SER A 105 11.35 16.27 4.80
CA SER A 105 11.53 14.84 4.59
C SER A 105 11.23 14.08 5.89
N LEU A 106 10.29 13.14 5.82
CA LEU A 106 9.96 12.22 6.90
C LEU A 106 10.56 10.83 6.63
N TYR A 107 11.82 10.81 6.20
CA TYR A 107 12.59 9.60 5.97
C TYR A 107 13.94 9.64 6.71
N GLY A 108 14.45 8.46 7.08
CA GLY A 108 15.72 8.33 7.79
C GLY A 108 15.65 8.78 9.25
N LYS A 109 16.39 9.85 9.61
CA LYS A 109 16.53 10.29 11.01
C LYS A 109 15.25 10.92 11.58
N LYS A 110 14.44 11.55 10.72
CA LYS A 110 13.17 12.18 11.08
C LYS A 110 12.09 11.47 10.29
N ARG A 111 11.14 10.83 10.98
CA ARG A 111 10.02 10.11 10.35
C ARG A 111 8.64 10.61 10.79
N LYS A 112 8.64 11.50 11.78
CA LYS A 112 7.46 12.08 12.42
C LYS A 112 7.60 13.60 12.46
N PRO A 113 6.54 14.38 12.13
CA PRO A 113 6.53 15.82 12.38
C PRO A 113 6.74 16.14 13.86
N SER A 114 7.57 17.14 14.14
CA SER A 114 7.79 17.70 15.46
C SER A 114 6.71 18.73 15.82
N ALA A 115 6.61 19.10 17.10
CA ALA A 115 5.72 20.18 17.52
C ALA A 115 6.06 21.52 16.84
N GLU A 116 7.35 21.76 16.59
CA GLU A 116 7.83 22.97 15.93
C GLU A 116 7.39 23.03 14.46
N ASP A 117 7.44 21.90 13.74
CA ASP A 117 6.94 21.82 12.36
C ASP A 117 5.44 22.12 12.26
N LEU A 118 4.71 21.93 13.36
CA LEU A 118 3.25 22.06 13.43
C LEU A 118 2.77 23.33 14.16
N LYS A 119 3.68 24.23 14.56
CA LYS A 119 3.31 25.45 15.31
C LYS A 119 2.34 26.34 14.52
N ASP A 120 2.55 26.42 13.21
CA ASP A 120 1.77 27.25 12.28
C ASP A 120 0.80 26.44 11.42
N VAL A 121 0.35 25.30 11.94
CA VAL A 121 -0.59 24.39 11.28
C VAL A 121 -1.88 24.34 12.09
N ASP A 122 -3.01 24.51 11.41
CA ASP A 122 -4.35 24.37 12.02
C ASP A 122 -4.93 22.99 11.72
N VAL A 123 -4.66 22.43 10.55
CA VAL A 123 -5.21 21.14 10.09
C VAL A 123 -4.13 20.36 9.33
N MET A 124 -4.08 19.05 9.56
CA MET A 124 -3.22 18.12 8.84
C MET A 124 -4.05 17.32 7.81
N LEU A 125 -3.50 17.19 6.61
CA LEU A 125 -4.06 16.44 5.49
C LEU A 125 -3.10 15.30 5.11
N PHE A 126 -3.63 14.14 4.73
CA PHE A 126 -2.86 13.00 4.27
C PHE A 126 -3.44 12.47 2.95
N ASP A 127 -2.61 12.36 1.93
CA ASP A 127 -2.97 11.77 0.63
C ASP A 127 -1.77 11.06 0.00
N ILE A 128 -1.84 9.74 -0.15
CA ILE A 128 -0.80 8.94 -0.81
C ILE A 128 -1.39 7.62 -1.33
N GLN A 129 -0.86 7.11 -2.44
CA GLN A 129 -1.24 5.81 -2.98
C GLN A 129 -0.35 4.70 -2.39
N ASP A 130 -0.96 3.81 -1.62
CA ASP A 130 -0.36 2.57 -1.11
C ASP A 130 -0.63 1.38 -2.07
N VAL A 131 -0.06 0.20 -1.77
CA VAL A 131 -0.17 -1.02 -2.57
C VAL A 131 -0.77 -2.22 -1.84
N GLY A 132 -1.20 -2.08 -0.59
CA GLY A 132 -1.96 -3.08 0.15
C GLY A 132 -1.14 -4.16 0.85
N THR A 133 0.16 -3.94 1.04
CA THR A 133 1.07 -4.90 1.65
C THR A 133 1.77 -4.30 2.87
N ARG A 134 1.90 -5.07 3.96
CA ARG A 134 2.40 -4.58 5.26
C ARG A 134 3.79 -3.94 5.20
N PHE A 135 4.67 -4.46 4.35
CA PHE A 135 6.05 -3.97 4.21
C PHE A 135 6.21 -2.77 3.28
N TYR A 136 5.12 -2.32 2.63
CA TYR A 136 5.11 -1.02 1.97
C TYR A 136 4.90 0.07 3.02
N THR A 137 5.92 0.91 3.23
CA THR A 137 6.10 1.68 4.48
C THR A 137 5.20 2.90 4.62
N PHE A 138 4.29 3.16 3.67
CA PHE A 138 3.39 4.31 3.75
C PHE A 138 2.35 4.16 4.86
N ILE A 139 1.88 2.95 5.17
CA ILE A 139 1.02 2.73 6.35
C ILE A 139 1.75 2.98 7.69
N SER A 140 3.05 2.70 7.72
CA SER A 140 3.92 3.01 8.88
C SER A 140 4.13 4.52 9.01
N SER A 141 4.34 5.21 7.89
CA SER A 141 4.43 6.67 7.83
C SER A 141 3.11 7.34 8.26
N LEU A 142 1.97 6.78 7.83
CA LEU A 142 0.64 7.23 8.25
C LEU A 142 0.46 7.10 9.76
N GLN A 143 0.87 5.97 10.37
CA GLN A 143 0.79 5.83 11.82
C GLN A 143 1.60 6.91 12.55
N GLU A 144 2.86 7.14 12.17
CA GLU A 144 3.67 8.18 12.81
C GLU A 144 3.11 9.59 12.57
N TYR A 145 2.55 9.87 11.39
CA TYR A 145 1.87 11.13 11.06
C TYR A 145 0.60 11.33 11.90
N MET A 146 -0.19 10.28 12.11
CA MET A 146 -1.36 10.29 13.01
C MET A 146 -0.95 10.59 14.45
N GLU A 147 0.09 9.93 14.95
CA GLU A 147 0.59 10.20 16.29
C GLU A 147 1.02 11.67 16.44
N ALA A 148 1.73 12.23 15.46
CA ALA A 148 2.12 13.64 15.50
C ALA A 148 0.91 14.57 15.52
N ALA A 149 -0.10 14.30 14.70
CA ALA A 149 -1.34 15.08 14.68
C ALA A 149 -2.03 15.04 16.04
N PHE A 150 -2.21 13.84 16.60
CA PHE A 150 -2.97 13.64 17.83
C PHE A 150 -2.23 14.20 19.05
N GLU A 151 -0.92 13.96 19.16
CA GLU A 151 -0.09 14.46 20.26
C GLU A 151 -0.01 16.00 20.31
N ASN A 152 -0.17 16.66 19.15
CA ASN A 152 -0.16 18.11 19.00
C ASN A 152 -1.57 18.70 18.83
N SER A 153 -2.62 17.91 19.09
CA SER A 153 -4.02 18.34 19.00
C SER A 153 -4.42 18.95 17.65
N LYS A 154 -3.79 18.51 16.55
CA LYS A 154 -4.13 18.92 15.20
C LYS A 154 -5.23 18.00 14.65
N PRO A 155 -6.35 18.56 14.14
CA PRO A 155 -7.27 17.81 13.30
C PRO A 155 -6.58 17.14 12.13
N LEU A 156 -6.94 15.88 11.86
CA LEU A 156 -6.37 15.11 10.75
C LEU A 156 -7.46 14.66 9.78
N MET A 157 -7.27 14.98 8.51
CA MET A 157 -8.10 14.49 7.41
C MET A 157 -7.28 13.52 6.54
N ILE A 158 -7.85 12.35 6.26
CA ILE A 158 -7.30 11.39 5.31
C ILE A 158 -8.15 11.43 4.03
N LEU A 159 -7.50 11.67 2.90
CA LEU A 159 -8.10 11.49 1.59
C LEU A 159 -7.83 10.06 1.16
N ASP A 160 -8.85 9.20 1.24
CA ASP A 160 -8.65 7.80 0.95
C ASP A 160 -8.38 7.52 -0.52
N ARG A 161 -7.62 6.45 -0.76
CA ARG A 161 -7.35 5.92 -2.10
C ARG A 161 -7.66 4.43 -2.14
N PRO A 162 -8.10 3.89 -3.31
CA PRO A 162 -8.32 2.46 -3.46
C PRO A 162 -7.06 1.66 -3.13
N ASN A 163 -7.21 0.55 -2.43
CA ASN A 163 -6.13 -0.40 -2.25
C ASN A 163 -6.08 -1.33 -3.49
N PRO A 164 -4.99 -1.35 -4.28
CA PRO A 164 -4.90 -2.20 -5.46
C PRO A 164 -4.88 -3.70 -5.14
N ASN A 165 -4.50 -4.09 -3.91
CA ASN A 165 -4.59 -5.44 -3.35
C ASN A 165 -5.69 -5.54 -2.27
N GLY A 166 -6.68 -4.64 -2.30
CA GLY A 166 -7.77 -4.57 -1.32
C GLY A 166 -8.79 -5.69 -1.42
N PHE A 167 -8.67 -6.56 -2.43
CA PHE A 167 -9.62 -7.61 -2.80
C PHE A 167 -9.36 -8.96 -2.14
N TYR A 168 -8.37 -9.05 -1.26
CA TYR A 168 -8.09 -10.26 -0.47
C TYR A 168 -7.31 -9.93 0.80
N VAL A 169 -7.25 -10.90 1.72
CA VAL A 169 -6.50 -10.82 2.98
C VAL A 169 -5.74 -12.14 3.16
N ASP A 170 -4.41 -12.08 3.25
CA ASP A 170 -3.58 -13.29 3.33
C ASP A 170 -2.14 -13.06 3.83
N GLY A 171 -1.49 -14.17 4.17
CA GLY A 171 -0.09 -14.26 4.59
C GLY A 171 0.08 -14.22 6.12
N PRO A 172 1.32 -14.44 6.62
CA PRO A 172 1.58 -14.46 8.04
C PRO A 172 1.25 -13.12 8.71
N VAL A 173 0.62 -13.19 9.88
CA VAL A 173 0.33 -12.04 10.74
C VAL A 173 1.57 -11.68 11.55
N LEU A 174 1.90 -10.39 11.57
CA LEU A 174 3.07 -9.88 12.30
C LEU A 174 2.95 -10.21 13.79
N ASP A 175 3.97 -10.86 14.33
CA ASP A 175 4.28 -10.87 15.74
C ASP A 175 5.03 -9.58 16.09
N THR A 176 4.53 -8.83 17.07
CA THR A 176 5.11 -7.54 17.47
C THR A 176 6.55 -7.64 18.00
N ALA A 177 7.03 -8.84 18.34
CA ALA A 177 8.46 -9.07 18.60
C ALA A 177 9.36 -8.78 17.37
N TYR A 178 8.79 -8.80 16.15
CA TYR A 178 9.48 -8.50 14.89
C TYR A 178 9.11 -7.11 14.34
N LYS A 179 8.49 -6.27 15.18
CA LYS A 179 8.08 -4.91 14.81
C LYS A 179 9.26 -4.12 14.24
N SER A 180 9.04 -3.49 13.10
CA SER A 180 9.96 -2.57 12.45
C SER A 180 9.20 -1.60 11.54
N PHE A 181 9.90 -0.73 10.82
CA PHE A 181 9.22 0.21 9.92
C PHE A 181 8.55 -0.46 8.71
N VAL A 182 8.99 -1.68 8.34
CA VAL A 182 8.33 -2.54 7.32
C VAL A 182 7.22 -3.43 7.91
N GLY A 183 6.80 -3.15 9.15
CA GLY A 183 5.73 -3.88 9.81
C GLY A 183 5.57 -3.42 11.25
N MET A 184 4.63 -2.51 11.49
CA MET A 184 4.44 -1.87 12.80
C MET A 184 3.40 -2.55 13.71
N ASN A 185 2.40 -3.20 13.10
CA ASN A 185 1.18 -3.67 13.76
C ASN A 185 0.86 -5.12 13.39
N PRO A 186 0.12 -5.86 14.25
CA PRO A 186 -0.20 -7.28 14.06
C PRO A 186 -1.24 -7.51 12.94
N ILE A 187 -0.86 -7.17 11.71
CA ILE A 187 -1.64 -7.33 10.48
C ILE A 187 -0.95 -8.38 9.58
N PRO A 188 -1.70 -9.07 8.69
CA PRO A 188 -1.14 -10.01 7.72
C PRO A 188 -0.32 -9.29 6.65
N THR A 189 0.34 -10.09 5.80
CA THR A 189 1.17 -9.54 4.70
C THR A 189 0.34 -8.71 3.74
N VAL A 190 -0.79 -9.24 3.29
CA VAL A 190 -1.82 -8.51 2.54
C VAL A 190 -3.00 -8.31 3.46
N TYR A 191 -3.27 -7.05 3.82
CA TYR A 191 -4.20 -6.71 4.89
C TYR A 191 -5.58 -6.28 4.40
N GLY A 192 -5.77 -6.14 3.08
CA GLY A 192 -7.08 -5.97 2.45
C GLY A 192 -7.85 -4.71 2.86
N MET A 193 -7.20 -3.66 3.35
CA MET A 193 -7.87 -2.42 3.79
C MET A 193 -7.34 -1.23 3.01
N THR A 194 -8.13 -0.18 2.84
CA THR A 194 -7.57 1.11 2.41
C THR A 194 -6.72 1.71 3.53
N MET A 195 -5.92 2.73 3.21
CA MET A 195 -5.16 3.45 4.24
C MET A 195 -6.09 4.15 5.24
N GLY A 196 -7.23 4.64 4.78
CA GLY A 196 -8.27 5.21 5.65
C GLY A 196 -8.81 4.21 6.67
N GLU A 197 -9.22 3.03 6.21
CA GLU A 197 -9.69 1.95 7.09
C GLU A 197 -8.59 1.50 8.06
N TYR A 198 -7.35 1.37 7.58
CA TYR A 198 -6.20 1.06 8.42
C TYR A 198 -5.99 2.09 9.53
N ALA A 199 -6.07 3.39 9.20
CA ALA A 199 -5.90 4.47 10.18
C ALA A 199 -6.93 4.37 11.31
N PHE A 200 -8.21 4.16 10.97
CA PHE A 200 -9.27 4.01 11.96
C PHE A 200 -9.08 2.74 12.80
N MET A 201 -8.59 1.65 12.21
CA MET A 201 -8.24 0.42 12.95
C MET A 201 -7.10 0.66 13.95
N VAL A 202 -6.00 1.29 13.52
CA VAL A 202 -4.84 1.56 14.41
C VAL A 202 -5.26 2.45 15.59
N ALA A 203 -6.10 3.46 15.35
CA ALA A 203 -6.63 4.30 16.41
C ALA A 203 -7.61 3.54 17.33
N GLY A 204 -8.54 2.76 16.76
CA GLY A 204 -9.57 2.01 17.49
C GLY A 204 -9.03 0.87 18.34
N GLU A 205 -8.03 0.13 17.84
CA GLU A 205 -7.36 -0.96 18.54
C GLU A 205 -6.24 -0.47 19.47
N LYS A 206 -6.10 0.86 19.65
CA LYS A 206 -5.12 1.53 20.52
C LYS A 206 -3.65 1.20 20.17
N TRP A 207 -3.35 1.08 18.89
CA TRP A 207 -2.00 0.76 18.40
C TRP A 207 -1.10 1.99 18.17
N LEU A 208 -1.60 3.20 18.47
CA LEU A 208 -0.81 4.43 18.50
C LEU A 208 -0.04 4.56 19.82
N SER A 209 0.82 5.59 19.92
CA SER A 209 1.43 6.01 21.17
C SER A 209 0.39 6.28 22.27
N LYS A 210 0.79 6.16 23.54
CA LYS A 210 -0.09 6.41 24.69
C LYS A 210 -0.77 7.79 24.61
N LYS A 211 0.02 8.84 24.34
CA LYS A 211 -0.48 10.23 24.24
C LYS A 211 -1.43 10.41 23.05
N ALA A 212 -1.14 9.77 21.90
CA ALA A 212 -2.03 9.80 20.75
C ALA A 212 -3.36 9.08 21.03
N ASN A 213 -3.33 7.92 21.70
CA ASN A 213 -4.53 7.18 22.10
C ASN A 213 -5.40 7.98 23.09
N GLU A 214 -4.79 8.66 24.06
CA GLU A 214 -5.49 9.55 25.00
C GLU A 214 -6.20 10.69 24.25
N LYS A 215 -5.53 11.30 23.26
CA LYS A 215 -6.16 12.32 22.43
C LYS A 215 -7.28 11.77 21.56
N TYR A 216 -7.10 10.59 20.97
CA TYR A 216 -8.16 9.95 20.17
C TYR A 216 -9.41 9.66 21.02
N ALA A 217 -9.23 9.18 22.26
CA ALA A 217 -10.35 8.98 23.19
C ALA A 217 -11.09 10.29 23.52
N TYR A 218 -10.40 11.43 23.54
CA TYR A 218 -11.03 12.75 23.60
C TYR A 218 -11.78 13.08 22.31
N TYR A 219 -11.19 12.87 21.13
CA TYR A 219 -11.82 13.14 19.84
C TYR A 219 -13.15 12.39 19.64
N GLN A 220 -13.27 11.17 20.16
CA GLN A 220 -14.52 10.39 20.08
C GLN A 220 -15.70 11.03 20.83
N LYS A 221 -15.42 11.92 21.78
CA LYS A 221 -16.43 12.60 22.62
C LYS A 221 -16.55 14.09 22.30
N ALA A 222 -15.57 14.65 21.60
CA ALA A 222 -15.50 16.06 21.28
C ALA A 222 -16.57 16.44 20.26
N LYS A 223 -17.18 17.61 20.45
CA LYS A 223 -18.15 18.17 19.51
C LYS A 223 -17.41 19.07 18.51
N ASN A 224 -17.79 18.94 17.24
CA ASN A 224 -17.31 19.86 16.21
C ASN A 224 -17.79 21.29 16.53
N SER A 225 -17.00 22.26 16.11
CA SER A 225 -17.28 23.68 16.25
C SER A 225 -17.06 24.41 14.93
N LYS A 226 -17.37 25.71 14.89
CA LYS A 226 -17.05 26.57 13.74
C LYS A 226 -15.54 26.60 13.44
N ASP A 227 -14.72 26.53 14.48
CA ASP A 227 -13.26 26.58 14.34
C ASP A 227 -12.63 25.22 14.08
N THR A 228 -13.29 24.13 14.50
CA THR A 228 -12.85 22.75 14.35
C THR A 228 -13.98 21.91 13.77
N ALA A 229 -14.11 21.93 12.44
CA ALA A 229 -15.18 21.21 11.74
C ALA A 229 -15.09 19.68 11.88
N PHE A 230 -13.91 19.15 12.19
CA PHE A 230 -13.65 17.74 12.48
C PHE A 230 -12.40 17.60 13.36
N HIS A 231 -12.25 16.43 13.99
CA HIS A 231 -11.04 16.07 14.74
C HIS A 231 -10.22 14.98 14.04
N PHE A 232 -10.88 13.95 13.54
CA PHE A 232 -10.28 12.91 12.72
C PHE A 232 -11.30 12.48 11.67
N GLN A 233 -11.02 12.72 10.39
CA GLN A 233 -11.98 12.58 9.30
C GLN A 233 -11.40 11.74 8.16
N LEU A 234 -12.20 10.79 7.67
CA LEU A 234 -11.96 10.12 6.40
C LEU A 234 -12.84 10.73 5.31
N ILE A 235 -12.24 11.09 4.17
CA ILE A 235 -12.98 11.32 2.93
C ILE A 235 -12.90 10.04 2.12
N LYS A 236 -14.04 9.40 1.90
CA LYS A 236 -14.13 8.10 1.22
C LYS A 236 -13.98 8.24 -0.30
N CYS A 237 -13.45 7.20 -0.94
CA CYS A 237 -13.60 7.01 -2.37
C CYS A 237 -15.09 6.91 -2.74
N ALA A 238 -15.47 7.37 -3.93
CA ALA A 238 -16.78 7.05 -4.50
C ALA A 238 -16.66 5.81 -5.40
N ASN A 239 -17.71 4.98 -5.43
CA ASN A 239 -17.83 3.79 -6.27
C ASN A 239 -16.75 2.70 -6.04
N TYR A 240 -16.05 2.73 -4.90
CA TYR A 240 -15.10 1.69 -4.52
C TYR A 240 -15.75 0.68 -3.56
N SER A 241 -15.43 -0.59 -3.78
CA SER A 241 -15.68 -1.70 -2.86
C SER A 241 -14.45 -2.59 -2.81
N HIS A 242 -14.34 -3.46 -1.82
CA HIS A 242 -13.28 -4.45 -1.76
C HIS A 242 -13.35 -5.51 -2.86
N LYS A 243 -14.42 -5.57 -3.66
CA LYS A 243 -14.48 -6.39 -4.89
C LYS A 243 -13.80 -5.69 -6.09
N SER A 244 -13.45 -4.42 -5.95
CA SER A 244 -12.87 -3.61 -7.02
C SER A 244 -11.41 -3.97 -7.29
N LYS A 245 -11.03 -3.95 -8.57
CA LYS A 245 -9.64 -4.12 -9.03
C LYS A 245 -9.15 -2.80 -9.64
N TYR A 246 -8.75 -1.87 -8.77
CA TYR A 246 -8.34 -0.53 -9.19
C TYR A 246 -6.94 -0.56 -9.83
N ILE A 247 -6.81 0.07 -11.00
CA ILE A 247 -5.54 0.24 -11.71
C ILE A 247 -4.93 1.57 -11.30
N LEU A 248 -3.67 1.55 -10.86
CA LEU A 248 -3.00 2.77 -10.44
C LEU A 248 -2.66 3.64 -11.66
N PRO A 249 -3.09 4.91 -11.71
CA PRO A 249 -2.76 5.81 -12.82
C PRO A 249 -1.32 6.34 -12.75
N VAL A 250 -0.67 6.23 -11.58
CA VAL A 250 0.69 6.68 -11.31
C VAL A 250 1.41 5.54 -10.60
N LYS A 251 2.60 5.15 -11.09
CA LYS A 251 3.42 4.13 -10.42
C LYS A 251 3.79 4.58 -9.01
N PRO A 252 3.57 3.77 -7.97
CA PRO A 252 3.71 4.21 -6.58
C PRO A 252 5.17 4.29 -6.12
N SER A 253 6.07 3.54 -6.78
CA SER A 253 7.52 3.63 -6.61
C SER A 253 8.23 3.30 -7.93
N PRO A 254 9.53 3.63 -8.06
CA PRO A 254 10.31 3.29 -9.26
C PRO A 254 10.32 1.78 -9.58
N ASN A 255 10.28 0.92 -8.56
CA ASN A 255 10.36 -0.53 -8.70
C ASN A 255 9.00 -1.24 -8.67
N LEU A 256 7.90 -0.48 -8.70
CA LEU A 256 6.55 -1.00 -8.97
C LEU A 256 6.00 -0.29 -10.21
N PRO A 257 6.62 -0.50 -11.38
CA PRO A 257 6.30 0.26 -12.59
C PRO A 257 4.92 -0.04 -13.15
N ASP A 258 4.38 -1.23 -12.86
CA ASP A 258 3.13 -1.73 -13.42
C ASP A 258 2.31 -2.54 -12.40
N MET A 259 1.07 -2.86 -12.77
CA MET A 259 0.15 -3.60 -11.91
C MET A 259 0.57 -5.06 -11.69
N ALA A 260 1.32 -5.68 -12.62
CA ALA A 260 1.82 -7.03 -12.43
C ALA A 260 2.81 -7.06 -11.25
N SER A 261 3.75 -6.10 -11.20
CA SER A 261 4.65 -5.92 -10.07
C SER A 261 3.89 -5.69 -8.77
N ILE A 262 2.83 -4.86 -8.79
CA ILE A 262 2.01 -4.55 -7.60
C ILE A 262 1.28 -5.79 -7.07
N TYR A 263 0.70 -6.62 -7.95
CA TYR A 263 0.01 -7.85 -7.54
C TYR A 263 1.01 -8.90 -7.01
N TRP A 264 2.20 -8.98 -7.60
CA TRP A 264 3.24 -9.91 -7.14
C TRP A 264 3.98 -9.44 -5.89
N TYR A 265 3.96 -8.14 -5.57
CA TYR A 265 4.74 -7.55 -4.49
C TYR A 265 4.49 -8.23 -3.13
N GLY A 266 3.23 -8.56 -2.81
CA GLY A 266 2.86 -9.28 -1.59
C GLY A 266 3.52 -10.65 -1.41
N SER A 267 3.93 -11.29 -2.51
CA SER A 267 4.62 -12.59 -2.51
C SER A 267 6.13 -12.43 -2.63
N ASN A 268 6.57 -11.60 -3.58
CA ASN A 268 7.95 -11.59 -4.06
C ASN A 268 8.84 -10.58 -3.32
N CYS A 269 8.29 -9.65 -2.52
CA CYS A 269 9.10 -8.79 -1.68
C CYS A 269 9.89 -9.58 -0.61
N LEU A 270 9.46 -10.81 -0.27
CA LEU A 270 10.19 -11.69 0.65
C LEU A 270 11.62 -12.01 0.16
N TYR A 271 11.87 -11.98 -1.16
CA TYR A 271 13.19 -12.20 -1.73
C TYR A 271 14.20 -11.12 -1.36
N GLU A 272 13.77 -9.93 -0.92
CA GLU A 272 14.70 -8.93 -0.37
C GLU A 272 15.44 -9.46 0.87
N GLY A 273 14.85 -10.40 1.60
CA GLY A 273 15.48 -11.10 2.73
C GLY A 273 16.31 -12.34 2.34
N THR A 274 16.43 -12.66 1.06
CA THR A 274 17.18 -13.82 0.55
C THR A 274 18.29 -13.38 -0.40
N VAL A 275 19.17 -14.31 -0.77
CA VAL A 275 20.26 -14.05 -1.73
C VAL A 275 19.76 -13.89 -3.17
N LEU A 276 18.52 -14.29 -3.48
CA LEU A 276 17.96 -14.14 -4.83
C LEU A 276 17.75 -12.66 -5.16
N SER A 277 18.03 -12.28 -6.41
CA SER A 277 17.54 -11.03 -6.97
C SER A 277 16.01 -11.08 -7.04
N GLU A 278 15.36 -10.03 -6.55
CA GLU A 278 13.92 -9.79 -6.69
C GLU A 278 13.55 -9.05 -7.99
N GLY A 279 14.48 -9.01 -8.95
CA GLY A 279 14.26 -8.43 -10.28
C GLY A 279 14.43 -6.92 -10.36
N ARG A 280 14.81 -6.23 -9.27
CA ARG A 280 15.32 -4.85 -9.37
C ARG A 280 16.48 -4.82 -10.36
N GLY A 281 16.56 -3.78 -11.20
CA GLY A 281 17.50 -3.74 -12.31
C GLY A 281 17.01 -4.41 -13.61
N THR A 282 15.74 -4.84 -13.66
CA THR A 282 15.04 -5.32 -14.86
C THR A 282 13.79 -4.47 -15.13
N ASP A 283 13.09 -4.71 -16.25
CA ASP A 283 11.85 -3.98 -16.62
C ASP A 283 10.66 -4.26 -15.71
N HIS A 284 10.61 -5.43 -15.08
CA HIS A 284 9.49 -5.86 -14.24
C HIS A 284 9.97 -6.39 -12.89
N PRO A 285 10.50 -5.51 -11.99
CA PRO A 285 10.86 -5.92 -10.64
C PRO A 285 9.68 -6.56 -9.92
N PHE A 286 9.96 -7.52 -9.05
CA PHE A 286 8.97 -8.36 -8.36
C PHE A 286 8.13 -9.27 -9.26
N CYS A 287 8.18 -9.17 -10.59
CA CYS A 287 7.70 -10.24 -11.49
C CYS A 287 8.82 -11.22 -11.86
N ILE A 288 10.06 -10.74 -11.85
CA ILE A 288 11.26 -11.51 -12.17
C ILE A 288 12.05 -11.74 -10.88
N PHE A 289 12.54 -12.96 -10.66
CA PHE A 289 13.45 -13.26 -9.54
C PHE A 289 14.28 -14.51 -9.81
N GLY A 290 15.45 -14.60 -9.19
CA GLY A 290 16.38 -15.71 -9.41
C GLY A 290 17.79 -15.46 -8.89
N HIS A 291 18.70 -16.37 -9.22
CA HIS A 291 20.11 -16.32 -8.79
C HIS A 291 21.01 -17.06 -9.81
N PRO A 292 22.30 -16.69 -9.97
CA PRO A 292 23.23 -17.39 -10.89
C PRO A 292 23.37 -18.89 -10.63
N SER A 293 23.24 -19.30 -9.36
CA SER A 293 23.34 -20.71 -8.93
C SER A 293 22.08 -21.55 -9.14
N LEU A 294 20.98 -20.98 -9.67
CA LEU A 294 19.79 -21.76 -10.00
C LEU A 294 19.94 -22.49 -11.35
N PRO A 295 19.15 -23.55 -11.61
CA PRO A 295 19.27 -24.35 -12.83
C PRO A 295 19.20 -23.53 -14.13
N LYS A 296 20.12 -23.80 -15.06
CA LYS A 296 20.27 -23.03 -16.31
C LYS A 296 19.12 -23.19 -17.31
N ASN A 297 18.25 -24.17 -17.12
CA ASN A 297 17.04 -24.36 -17.92
C ASN A 297 15.87 -23.47 -17.48
N LEU A 298 16.04 -22.67 -16.42
CA LEU A 298 15.10 -21.66 -15.99
C LEU A 298 15.28 -20.35 -16.80
N PHE A 299 14.34 -19.41 -16.63
CA PHE A 299 14.38 -18.12 -17.32
C PHE A 299 15.65 -17.34 -16.94
N ALA A 300 16.40 -16.90 -17.95
CA ALA A 300 17.64 -16.16 -17.76
C ALA A 300 17.41 -14.65 -17.78
N PHE A 301 18.03 -13.91 -16.86
CA PHE A 301 17.98 -12.44 -16.80
C PHE A 301 19.24 -11.88 -16.14
N THR A 302 19.55 -10.61 -16.40
CA THR A 302 20.68 -9.91 -15.77
C THR A 302 20.19 -8.59 -15.18
N PRO A 303 20.20 -8.42 -13.84
CA PRO A 303 19.96 -7.12 -13.21
C PRO A 303 21.02 -6.09 -13.62
N THR A 304 20.60 -4.91 -14.08
CA THR A 304 21.51 -3.82 -14.47
C THR A 304 21.17 -2.53 -13.72
N ALA A 305 22.13 -1.60 -13.61
CA ALA A 305 21.88 -0.29 -13.03
C ALA A 305 20.85 0.50 -13.86
N ARG A 306 19.83 1.04 -13.18
CA ARG A 306 18.80 1.90 -13.80
C ARG A 306 18.15 2.82 -12.77
N ASP A 307 17.31 3.74 -13.23
CA ASP A 307 16.57 4.66 -12.36
C ASP A 307 15.75 3.90 -11.32
N GLY A 308 15.89 4.29 -10.04
CA GLY A 308 15.28 3.58 -8.92
C GLY A 308 15.99 2.29 -8.49
N ALA A 309 17.02 1.83 -9.20
CA ALA A 309 17.83 0.66 -8.86
C ALA A 309 19.27 0.82 -9.41
N LYS A 310 20.05 1.74 -8.82
CA LYS A 310 21.46 1.99 -9.22
C LYS A 310 22.39 0.82 -8.88
N GLU A 311 22.15 0.19 -7.73
CA GLU A 311 22.91 -0.96 -7.22
C GLU A 311 21.97 -2.14 -6.91
N PRO A 312 21.36 -2.77 -7.93
CA PRO A 312 20.48 -3.91 -7.70
C PRO A 312 21.27 -5.12 -7.19
N LYS A 313 20.58 -6.01 -6.46
CA LYS A 313 21.18 -7.27 -6.02
C LYS A 313 21.57 -8.12 -7.23
N LEU A 314 22.79 -8.65 -7.21
CA LEU A 314 23.38 -9.43 -8.32
C LEU A 314 23.54 -8.61 -9.62
N LYS A 315 23.81 -7.31 -9.49
CA LYS A 315 24.14 -6.39 -10.60
C LYS A 315 25.17 -7.01 -11.53
N ASP A 316 24.85 -6.98 -12.83
CA ASP A 316 25.65 -7.46 -13.95
C ASP A 316 25.99 -8.97 -13.91
N GLN A 317 25.27 -9.75 -13.09
CA GLN A 317 25.41 -11.22 -13.04
C GLN A 317 24.23 -11.91 -13.74
N LEU A 318 24.54 -12.86 -14.63
CA LEU A 318 23.52 -13.69 -15.28
C LEU A 318 22.84 -14.61 -14.24
N CYS A 319 21.56 -14.35 -14.01
CA CYS A 319 20.71 -15.07 -13.08
C CYS A 319 19.77 -16.02 -13.84
N TYR A 320 19.36 -17.10 -13.18
CA TYR A 320 18.33 -18.03 -13.66
C TYR A 320 17.18 -18.09 -12.64
N GLY A 321 15.93 -18.18 -13.11
CA GLY A 321 14.77 -18.21 -12.23
C GLY A 321 13.43 -18.11 -12.95
N TRP A 322 12.56 -17.24 -12.48
CA TRP A 322 11.19 -17.12 -12.98
C TRP A 322 10.92 -15.74 -13.57
N ASN A 323 10.07 -15.71 -14.59
CA ASN A 323 9.41 -14.52 -15.09
C ASN A 323 7.90 -14.73 -14.99
N LEU A 324 7.27 -14.02 -14.07
CA LEU A 324 5.83 -14.08 -13.80
C LEU A 324 5.07 -12.86 -14.35
N PHE A 325 5.72 -12.08 -15.22
CA PHE A 325 5.09 -10.94 -15.88
C PHE A 325 4.02 -11.40 -16.87
N GLY A 326 2.97 -10.60 -17.04
CA GLY A 326 1.87 -10.88 -17.96
C GLY A 326 0.77 -9.83 -17.86
N SER A 327 -0.35 -10.06 -18.57
CA SER A 327 -1.52 -9.18 -18.47
C SER A 327 -2.10 -9.18 -17.05
N ASN A 328 -2.82 -8.11 -16.69
CA ASN A 328 -3.48 -8.00 -15.39
C ASN A 328 -4.38 -9.20 -15.10
N GLU A 329 -5.16 -9.68 -16.08
CA GLU A 329 -6.05 -10.84 -15.91
C GLU A 329 -5.25 -12.12 -15.63
N THR A 330 -4.14 -12.30 -16.34
CA THR A 330 -3.28 -13.49 -16.21
C THR A 330 -2.59 -13.48 -14.85
N VAL A 331 -2.02 -12.35 -14.44
CA VAL A 331 -1.36 -12.20 -13.15
C VAL A 331 -2.34 -12.39 -11.99
N LEU A 332 -3.54 -11.81 -12.06
CA LEU A 332 -4.57 -11.99 -11.02
C LEU A 332 -4.97 -13.47 -10.87
N LYS A 333 -5.06 -14.22 -11.97
CA LYS A 333 -5.31 -15.68 -11.91
C LYS A 333 -4.15 -16.42 -11.28
N MET A 334 -2.90 -16.02 -11.53
CA MET A 334 -1.72 -16.65 -10.93
C MET A 334 -1.56 -16.34 -9.45
N VAL A 335 -1.87 -15.11 -9.04
CA VAL A 335 -1.85 -14.68 -7.63
C VAL A 335 -2.97 -15.36 -6.84
N ASP A 336 -4.12 -15.65 -7.47
CA ASP A 336 -5.22 -16.45 -6.89
C ASP A 336 -5.63 -15.96 -5.49
N ASN A 337 -5.68 -14.63 -5.30
CA ASN A 337 -6.02 -13.99 -4.03
C ASN A 337 -5.21 -14.52 -2.82
N LYS A 338 -3.94 -14.89 -3.06
CA LYS A 338 -3.05 -15.46 -2.04
C LYS A 338 -1.63 -14.94 -2.20
N VAL A 339 -0.91 -14.88 -1.09
CA VAL A 339 0.55 -14.84 -1.07
C VAL A 339 1.06 -16.19 -1.59
N GLN A 340 1.75 -16.19 -2.72
CA GLN A 340 2.17 -17.40 -3.44
C GLN A 340 3.51 -17.91 -2.90
N LEU A 341 3.48 -18.95 -2.05
CA LEU A 341 4.69 -19.53 -1.47
C LEU A 341 5.39 -20.54 -2.38
N LYS A 342 4.67 -21.17 -3.32
CA LYS A 342 5.21 -22.23 -4.18
C LYS A 342 6.54 -21.87 -4.84
N TYR A 343 6.72 -20.62 -5.27
CA TYR A 343 7.95 -20.17 -5.91
C TYR A 343 9.10 -20.02 -4.92
N LEU A 344 8.83 -19.51 -3.71
CA LEU A 344 9.84 -19.38 -2.66
C LEU A 344 10.29 -20.76 -2.17
N LEU A 345 9.35 -21.69 -2.00
CA LEU A 345 9.63 -23.08 -1.62
C LEU A 345 10.48 -23.78 -2.69
N GLU A 346 10.11 -23.63 -3.96
CA GLU A 346 10.87 -24.22 -5.06
C GLU A 346 12.25 -23.58 -5.24
N ALA A 347 12.35 -22.25 -5.11
CA ALA A 347 13.62 -21.54 -5.10
C ALA A 347 14.54 -22.03 -3.97
N TYR A 348 14.00 -22.16 -2.74
CA TYR A 348 14.75 -22.73 -1.63
C TYR A 348 15.17 -24.18 -1.92
N ARG A 349 14.30 -25.01 -2.50
CA ARG A 349 14.60 -26.41 -2.86
C ARG A 349 15.70 -26.53 -3.92
N LEU A 350 15.71 -25.66 -4.93
CA LEU A 350 16.68 -25.68 -6.02
C LEU A 350 18.01 -25.02 -5.67
N TYR A 351 18.03 -24.05 -4.75
CA TYR A 351 19.26 -23.34 -4.41
C TYR A 351 20.27 -24.27 -3.70
N PRO A 352 21.52 -24.40 -4.16
CA PRO A 352 22.44 -25.42 -3.65
C PRO A 352 22.88 -25.19 -2.19
N ASP A 353 23.01 -23.94 -1.75
CA ASP A 353 23.53 -23.59 -0.42
C ASP A 353 22.40 -23.20 0.55
N LYS A 354 21.81 -24.21 1.21
CA LYS A 354 20.66 -24.00 2.13
C LYS A 354 21.00 -23.08 3.31
N GLU A 355 22.23 -23.18 3.81
CA GLU A 355 22.69 -22.43 4.99
C GLU A 355 22.78 -20.93 4.75
N ASN A 356 23.04 -20.51 3.51
CA ASN A 356 23.19 -19.11 3.14
C ASN A 356 22.05 -18.58 2.25
N PHE A 357 20.97 -19.34 2.04
CA PHE A 357 19.82 -18.86 1.24
C PHE A 357 19.19 -17.57 1.80
N PHE A 358 18.99 -17.52 3.11
CA PHE A 358 18.48 -16.33 3.79
C PHE A 358 19.64 -15.44 4.20
N ILE A 359 19.53 -14.13 3.93
CA ILE A 359 20.60 -13.17 4.27
C ILE A 359 20.79 -13.15 5.79
N LYS A 360 22.01 -13.47 6.22
CA LYS A 360 22.43 -13.48 7.62
C LYS A 360 22.56 -12.05 8.15
N THR A 361 22.26 -11.86 9.42
CA THR A 361 22.43 -10.57 10.11
C THR A 361 23.87 -10.42 10.58
N LYS A 362 24.36 -9.18 10.67
CA LYS A 362 25.68 -8.91 11.27
C LYS A 362 25.76 -9.35 12.74
N THR A 363 24.63 -9.47 13.43
CA THR A 363 24.54 -9.84 14.85
C THR A 363 24.32 -11.34 15.07
N GLY A 364 24.11 -12.13 14.02
CA GLY A 364 23.75 -13.55 14.11
C GLY A 364 22.34 -13.83 14.67
N ASN A 365 21.66 -12.85 15.26
CA ASN A 365 20.33 -13.04 15.83
C ASN A 365 19.26 -13.00 14.73
N PRO A 366 18.41 -14.06 14.61
CA PRO A 366 17.43 -14.20 13.54
C PRO A 366 16.29 -13.18 13.60
N ASN A 367 16.00 -12.57 14.75
CA ASN A 367 14.99 -11.50 14.88
C ASN A 367 15.39 -10.25 14.09
N PHE A 368 16.68 -10.08 13.81
CA PHE A 368 17.16 -8.98 12.97
C PHE A 368 17.21 -9.34 11.48
N SER A 369 16.92 -10.59 11.09
CA SER A 369 16.92 -10.98 9.67
C SER A 369 15.84 -10.20 8.96
N PHE A 370 16.20 -9.60 7.83
CA PHE A 370 15.25 -8.82 7.05
C PHE A 370 14.10 -9.70 6.53
N PHE A 371 14.37 -10.97 6.21
CA PHE A 371 13.32 -11.93 5.87
C PHE A 371 12.29 -12.08 6.98
N ASN A 372 12.71 -12.24 8.24
CA ASN A 372 11.79 -12.40 9.37
C ASN A 372 11.01 -11.11 9.67
N LYS A 373 11.60 -9.94 9.43
CA LYS A 373 10.88 -8.65 9.51
C LYS A 373 9.81 -8.54 8.43
N LEU A 374 10.11 -8.96 7.19
CA LEU A 374 9.17 -8.96 6.09
C LEU A 374 8.06 -10.00 6.28
N ALA A 375 8.40 -11.23 6.67
CA ALA A 375 7.44 -12.29 7.01
C ALA A 375 6.62 -11.95 8.26
N GLY A 376 7.20 -11.20 9.19
CA GLY A 376 6.60 -10.76 10.43
C GLY A 376 6.70 -11.77 11.57
N ASN A 377 7.53 -12.81 11.41
CA ASN A 377 7.85 -13.82 12.41
C ASN A 377 9.10 -14.61 11.94
N ASN A 378 9.62 -15.49 12.77
CA ASN A 378 10.63 -16.49 12.38
C ASN A 378 10.03 -17.81 11.89
N GLU A 379 8.73 -18.04 12.11
CA GLU A 379 8.06 -19.30 11.84
C GLU A 379 8.12 -19.67 10.36
N LEU A 380 7.84 -18.72 9.45
CA LEU A 380 7.86 -18.99 8.00
C LEU A 380 9.25 -19.47 7.54
N MET A 381 10.32 -18.78 7.96
CA MET A 381 11.69 -19.18 7.61
C MET A 381 11.99 -20.59 8.13
N GLN A 382 11.63 -20.87 9.38
CA GLN A 382 11.88 -22.17 10.00
C GLN A 382 11.11 -23.28 9.27
N GLN A 383 9.84 -23.07 8.96
CA GLN A 383 9.03 -24.06 8.26
C GLN A 383 9.54 -24.36 6.84
N ILE A 384 10.09 -23.36 6.14
CA ILE A 384 10.75 -23.55 4.85
C ILE A 384 12.00 -24.44 5.02
N LYS A 385 12.84 -24.16 6.02
CA LYS A 385 14.04 -24.95 6.33
C LYS A 385 13.70 -26.39 6.70
N ASP A 386 12.63 -26.58 7.47
CA ASP A 386 12.14 -27.89 7.91
C ASP A 386 11.42 -28.67 6.80
N GLY A 387 11.29 -28.10 5.58
CA GLY A 387 10.63 -28.76 4.46
C GLY A 387 9.13 -28.97 4.68
N LYS A 388 8.46 -28.11 5.46
CA LYS A 388 7.01 -28.18 5.66
C LYS A 388 6.30 -27.95 4.32
N SER A 389 5.21 -28.67 4.10
CA SER A 389 4.36 -28.45 2.92
C SER A 389 3.69 -27.08 2.98
N GLU A 390 3.38 -26.50 1.81
CA GLU A 390 2.66 -25.23 1.74
C GLU A 390 1.34 -25.27 2.53
N LYS A 391 0.61 -26.38 2.47
CA LYS A 391 -0.62 -26.59 3.26
C LYS A 391 -0.36 -26.43 4.77
N ALA A 392 0.71 -27.01 5.29
CA ALA A 392 1.06 -26.93 6.71
C ALA A 392 1.50 -25.51 7.11
N ILE A 393 2.32 -24.86 6.29
CA ILE A 393 2.74 -23.45 6.49
C ILE A 393 1.52 -22.53 6.59
N ARG A 394 0.62 -22.64 5.61
CA ARG A 394 -0.59 -21.82 5.57
C ARG A 394 -1.50 -22.08 6.77
N ALA A 395 -1.67 -23.34 7.17
CA ALA A 395 -2.48 -23.71 8.31
C ALA A 395 -1.98 -23.06 9.61
N SER A 396 -0.68 -22.81 9.74
CA SER A 396 -0.11 -22.25 10.97
C SER A 396 -0.49 -20.78 11.19
N TRP A 397 -0.64 -19.98 10.14
CA TRP A 397 -1.07 -18.58 10.28
C TRP A 397 -2.59 -18.37 10.21
N GLN A 398 -3.38 -19.38 9.81
CA GLN A 398 -4.84 -19.25 9.69
C GLN A 398 -5.55 -18.77 10.96
N PRO A 399 -5.19 -19.22 12.19
CA PRO A 399 -5.83 -18.73 13.41
C PRO A 399 -5.65 -17.22 13.60
N LYS A 400 -4.42 -16.71 13.44
CA LYS A 400 -4.13 -15.26 13.54
C LYS A 400 -4.79 -14.48 12.39
N LEU A 401 -4.80 -15.03 11.18
CA LEU A 401 -5.46 -14.41 10.03
C LEU A 401 -6.97 -14.27 10.23
N SER A 402 -7.61 -15.31 10.78
CA SER A 402 -9.04 -15.32 11.12
C SER A 402 -9.36 -14.30 12.22
N ALA A 403 -8.50 -14.17 13.23
CA ALA A 403 -8.64 -13.14 14.26
C ALA A 403 -8.53 -11.73 13.67
N PHE A 404 -7.56 -11.50 12.78
CA PHE A 404 -7.42 -10.22 12.07
C PHE A 404 -8.66 -9.87 11.24
N LYS A 405 -9.22 -10.82 10.47
CA LYS A 405 -10.44 -10.58 9.67
C LYS A 405 -11.62 -10.10 10.53
N LYS A 406 -11.79 -10.66 11.74
CA LYS A 406 -12.80 -10.20 12.71
C LYS A 406 -12.55 -8.77 13.19
N ILE A 407 -11.29 -8.39 13.41
CA ILE A 407 -10.90 -7.02 13.79
C ILE A 407 -11.17 -6.06 12.63
N ARG A 408 -10.64 -6.35 11.43
CA ARG A 408 -10.79 -5.55 10.20
C ARG A 408 -12.24 -5.18 9.93
N LYS A 409 -13.18 -6.14 10.07
CA LYS A 409 -14.61 -5.94 9.81
C LYS A 409 -15.24 -4.78 10.59
N LYS A 410 -14.72 -4.44 11.77
CA LYS A 410 -15.21 -3.29 12.57
C LYS A 410 -14.90 -1.93 11.94
N TYR A 411 -13.89 -1.88 11.08
CA TYR A 411 -13.31 -0.62 10.57
C TYR A 411 -13.53 -0.41 9.08
N LEU A 412 -14.08 -1.41 8.38
CA LEU A 412 -14.38 -1.29 6.96
C LEU A 412 -15.33 -0.14 6.68
N GLN A 413 -14.98 0.63 5.66
CA GLN A 413 -15.74 1.78 5.16
C GLN A 413 -16.38 1.46 3.81
N TYR A 414 -15.98 0.36 3.18
CA TYR A 414 -16.50 -0.08 1.88
C TYR A 414 -17.10 -1.48 1.98
N GLU A 415 -17.96 -1.84 1.03
CA GLU A 415 -18.50 -3.19 0.95
C GLU A 415 -17.35 -4.20 0.86
N ASP A 416 -17.36 -5.22 1.72
CA ASP A 416 -16.32 -6.24 1.79
C ASP A 416 -16.42 -7.24 0.62
N PHE A 417 -15.35 -8.00 0.40
CA PHE A 417 -15.36 -9.13 -0.56
C PHE A 417 -15.86 -10.44 0.07
N GLU A 418 -15.99 -10.51 1.39
CA GLU A 418 -16.41 -11.70 2.17
C GLU A 418 -17.93 -11.79 2.42
#